data_AF-A0A516X5H2-F1
#
_entry.id   AF-A0A516X5H2-F1
#
_cell.length_a   1.000
_cell.length_b   1.000
_cell.length_c   1.000
_cell.angle_alpha   90.00
_cell.angle_beta   90.00
_cell.angle_gamma   90.00
#
_symmetry.space_group_name_H-M   'P 1'
#
loop_
_entity.id
_entity.type
_entity.pdbx_description
1 polymer ?
#
loop_
_entity_poly.entity_id
_entity_poly.type
_entity_poly.pdbx_seq_one_letter_code
_entity_poly.pdbx_strand_id
1 'polypeptide(L)' 'MSASDKFSNKAEELKGRAKEAAGAAADDEELQEEGRSDQASSQVKKGVEKLKDKADEAAARIVGDD' A
#
# COMPACT_ATOMS: atom_id res chain seq x y z
N MET A 1 5.39 14.12 -2.42
CA MET A 1 5.76 12.70 -2.24
C MET A 1 7.09 12.43 -2.91
N SER A 2 8.06 11.90 -2.15
CA SER A 2 9.46 11.74 -2.57
C SER A 2 9.67 10.47 -3.40
N ALA A 3 10.73 10.40 -4.21
CA ALA A 3 11.11 9.19 -4.95
C ALA A 3 11.30 7.97 -4.01
N SER A 4 11.69 8.24 -2.76
CA SER A 4 11.86 7.24 -1.70
C SER A 4 10.54 6.54 -1.34
N ASP A 5 9.41 7.26 -1.30
CA ASP A 5 8.10 6.69 -0.94
C ASP A 5 7.59 5.74 -2.03
N LYS A 6 7.79 6.12 -3.29
CA LYS A 6 7.43 5.29 -4.44
C LYS A 6 8.27 4.02 -4.50
N PHE A 7 9.55 4.12 -4.16
CA PHE A 7 10.46 2.98 -4.11
C PHE A 7 10.09 2.02 -2.97
N SER A 8 9.86 2.55 -1.76
CA SER A 8 9.47 1.75 -0.59
C SER A 8 8.16 0.98 -0.84
N ASN A 9 7.14 1.64 -1.40
CA ASN A 9 5.87 0.99 -1.76
C ASN A 9 6.04 -0.14 -2.78
N LYS A 10 6.98 0.01 -3.73
CA LYS A 10 7.24 -1.00 -4.75
C LYS A 10 8.07 -2.16 -4.20
N ALA A 11 8.95 -1.88 -3.23
CA ALA A 11 9.71 -2.89 -2.51
C ALA A 11 8.81 -3.76 -1.62
N GLU A 12 7.83 -3.17 -0.92
CA GLU A 12 6.81 -3.94 -0.19
C GLU A 12 5.98 -4.83 -1.11
N GLU A 13 5.56 -4.31 -2.28
CA GLU A 13 4.82 -5.10 -3.26
C GLU A 13 5.65 -6.27 -3.81
N LEU A 14 6.94 -6.04 -4.08
CA LEU A 14 7.88 -7.08 -4.48
C LEU A 14 8.07 -8.13 -3.38
N LYS A 15 8.20 -7.70 -2.12
CA LYS A 15 8.33 -8.58 -0.95
C LYS A 15 7.09 -9.45 -0.77
N GLY A 16 5.89 -8.89 -0.91
CA GLY A 16 4.63 -9.64 -0.83
C GLY A 16 4.53 -10.71 -1.91
N ARG A 17 4.87 -10.39 -3.17
CA ARG A 17 4.91 -11.38 -4.26
C ARG A 17 5.99 -12.44 -4.05
N ALA A 18 7.13 -12.06 -3.49
CA ALA A 18 8.20 -13.00 -3.17
C ALA A 18 7.75 -14.00 -2.08
N LYS A 19 7.07 -13.53 -1.03
CA LYS A 19 6.46 -14.40 0.00
C LYS A 19 5.41 -15.33 -0.61
N GLU A 20 4.54 -14.80 -1.48
CA GLU A 20 3.50 -15.60 -2.13
C GLU A 20 4.09 -16.71 -3.01
N ALA A 21 5.14 -16.38 -3.78
CA ALA A 21 5.86 -17.36 -4.60
C ALA A 21 6.67 -18.37 -3.77
N ALA A 22 7.30 -17.92 -2.68
CA ALA A 22 8.04 -18.79 -1.78
C ALA A 22 7.11 -19.75 -1.04
N GLY A 23 5.98 -19.27 -0.52
CA GLY A 23 4.94 -20.09 0.11
C GLY A 23 4.35 -21.10 -0.86
N ALA A 24 4.02 -20.69 -2.09
CA ALA A 24 3.55 -21.60 -3.13
C ALA A 24 4.58 -22.69 -3.50
N ALA A 25 5.88 -22.36 -3.48
CA ALA A 25 6.94 -23.31 -3.80
C ALA A 25 7.26 -24.26 -2.63
N ALA A 26 7.05 -23.81 -1.39
CA ALA A 26 7.30 -24.58 -0.17
C ALA A 26 6.06 -25.30 0.37
N ASP A 27 4.90 -25.17 -0.28
CA ASP A 27 3.59 -25.64 0.22
C ASP A 27 3.25 -25.04 1.60
N ASP A 28 3.65 -23.78 1.82
CA ASP A 28 3.45 -23.02 3.05
C ASP A 28 2.33 -21.99 2.83
N GLU A 29 1.13 -22.34 3.29
CA GLU A 29 -0.07 -21.51 3.20
C GLU A 29 0.07 -20.20 3.98
N GLU A 30 0.83 -20.19 5.08
CA GLU A 30 1.02 -19.02 5.94
C GLU A 30 1.84 -17.95 5.21
N LEU A 31 2.94 -18.35 4.56
CA LEU A 31 3.74 -17.45 3.70
C LEU A 31 2.93 -16.92 2.51
N GLN A 32 2.05 -17.76 1.95
CA GLN A 32 1.21 -17.37 0.83
C GLN A 32 0.14 -16.33 1.24
N GLU A 33 -0.52 -16.55 2.37
CA GLU A 33 -1.47 -15.61 2.96
C GLU A 33 -0.79 -14.30 3.38
N GLU A 34 0.38 -14.35 3.99
CA GLU A 34 1.11 -13.16 4.42
C GLU A 34 1.47 -12.27 3.21
N GLY A 35 1.91 -12.89 2.11
CA GLY A 35 2.18 -12.20 0.84
C GLY A 35 0.95 -11.54 0.21
N ARG A 36 -0.22 -12.17 0.29
CA ARG A 36 -1.50 -11.58 -0.17
C ARG A 36 -2.00 -10.49 0.76
N SER A 37 -1.89 -10.68 2.06
CA SER A 37 -2.31 -9.73 3.09
C SER A 37 -1.49 -8.44 2.99
N ASP A 38 -0.18 -8.55 2.81
CA ASP A 38 0.72 -7.41 2.59
C ASP A 38 0.30 -6.60 1.34
N GLN A 39 -0.03 -7.29 0.23
CA GLN A 39 -0.51 -6.64 -0.99
C GLN A 39 -1.86 -5.93 -0.79
N ALA A 40 -2.82 -6.59 -0.12
CA ALA A 40 -4.15 -6.05 0.14
C ALA A 40 -4.08 -4.81 1.05
N SER A 41 -3.32 -4.89 2.14
CA SER A 41 -3.08 -3.78 3.08
C SER A 41 -2.46 -2.58 2.38
N SER A 42 -1.47 -2.80 1.50
CA SER A 42 -0.81 -1.74 0.74
C SER A 42 -1.78 -1.05 -0.24
N GLN A 43 -2.65 -1.80 -0.91
CA GLN A 43 -3.69 -1.23 -1.79
C GLN A 43 -4.71 -0.40 -1.01
N VAL A 44 -5.17 -0.89 0.15
CA VAL A 44 -6.09 -0.16 1.02
C VAL A 44 -5.45 1.13 1.53
N LYS A 45 -4.21 1.09 2.02
CA LYS A 45 -3.48 2.29 2.48
C LYS A 45 -3.38 3.34 1.38
N LYS A 46 -2.98 2.95 0.17
CA LYS A 46 -2.91 3.86 -0.99
C LYS A 46 -4.26 4.46 -1.36
N GLY A 47 -5.34 3.67 -1.27
CA GLY A 47 -6.71 4.14 -1.51
C GLY A 47 -7.15 5.17 -0.47
N VAL A 48 -6.90 4.88 0.81
CA VAL A 48 -7.23 5.76 1.94
C VAL A 48 -6.40 7.04 1.92
N GLU A 49 -5.09 6.96 1.67
CA GLU A 49 -4.22 8.15 1.53
C GLU A 49 -4.68 9.06 0.39
N LYS A 50 -5.01 8.49 -0.78
CA LYS A 50 -5.57 9.30 -1.89
C LYS A 50 -6.90 9.96 -1.55
N LEU A 51 -7.75 9.28 -0.79
CA LEU A 51 -9.02 9.84 -0.34
C LEU A 51 -8.80 10.95 0.69
N LYS A 52 -7.87 10.75 1.63
CA LYS A 52 -7.48 11.77 2.62
C LYS A 52 -6.86 12.99 1.95
N ASP A 53 -5.89 12.80 1.05
CA ASP A 53 -5.26 13.92 0.31
C ASP A 53 -6.30 14.76 -0.43
N LYS A 54 -7.28 14.11 -1.08
CA LYS A 54 -8.38 14.82 -1.77
C LYS A 54 -9.33 15.53 -0.81
N ALA A 55 -9.61 14.91 0.34
CA ALA A 55 -10.46 15.50 1.36
C ALA A 55 -9.77 16.69 2.03
N ASP A 56 -8.48 16.59 2.32
CA ASP A 56 -7.66 17.67 2.85
C ASP A 56 -7.53 18.81 1.83
N GLU A 57 -7.38 18.53 0.52
CA GLU A 57 -7.40 19.58 -0.52
C GLU A 57 -8.76 20.28 -0.60
N ALA A 58 -9.87 19.53 -0.54
CA ALA A 58 -11.21 20.09 -0.56
C ALA A 58 -11.53 20.90 0.71
N ALA A 59 -11.12 20.40 1.87
CA ALA A 59 -11.25 21.08 3.15
C ALA A 59 -10.40 22.35 3.17
N ALA A 60 -9.16 22.32 2.68
CA ALA A 60 -8.30 23.50 2.57
C ALA A 60 -8.90 24.57 1.65
N ARG A 61 -9.57 24.18 0.55
CA ARG A 61 -10.30 25.13 -0.31
C ARG A 61 -11.54 25.73 0.35
N ILE A 62 -12.19 25.01 1.27
CA ILE A 62 -13.43 25.45 1.93
C ILE A 62 -13.12 26.24 3.22
N VAL A 63 -12.01 25.92 3.90
CA VAL A 63 -11.60 26.51 5.18
C VAL A 63 -10.57 27.64 4.99
N GLY A 64 -9.90 27.73 3.83
CA GLY A 64 -8.79 28.66 3.59
C GLY A 64 -9.15 30.05 3.05
N ASP A 65 -10.39 30.52 3.21
CA ASP A 65 -10.81 31.88 2.82
C ASP A 65 -11.33 32.62 4.07
N ASP A 66 -10.40 33.03 4.94
CA ASP A 66 -10.50 34.18 5.89
C ASP A 66 -9.09 34.59 6.36
#